data_AF-A0AAV6TQI3-F1
#
_entry.id   AF-A0AAV6TQI3-F1
#
_cell.length_a   1.000
_cell.length_b   1.000
_cell.length_c   1.000
_cell.angle_alpha   90.00
_cell.angle_beta   90.00
_cell.angle_gamma   90.00
#
_symmetry.space_group_name_H-M   'P 1'
#
loop_
_entity.id
_entity.type
_entity.pdbx_description
1 polymer ?
#
loop_
_entity_poly.entity_id
_entity_poly.type
_entity_poly.pdbx_seq_one_letter_code
_entity_poly.pdbx_strand_id
1 'polypeptide(L)'
;MKPGDSFKYLGVYFRTDGLMFFSPVEQIKKWLVMLAKAPLKPQQRLFLLREHLLPKLLHLSVLSRIRIGVLNKVDRVVRAFLRKHLDLPHDAVNAFFHAAFNDGGLAIPSFRANIPEMRLKRLNNVKLAFSSSVMIGFVNDVLHNHIAKTMSIALPGSPSTYWRKALLSSVDGVGLSEAFKTPGQFNWSRGANLFMSGRDFILCLKLKYNALPSRSRCGRGRITDRLCRAGCAQSETTGHILQVCPRTHGMRVRRHDAIVNYAIRGLEQRGFVVAKEPIFNTAEGRKKPDLVATKGDEAFIIDAQIVSDSEPLRRAHRRKVEKYGDLTSIVSAQFGVLTVIPLSLTLNWRGVWSSDSAQTLIENRLLRKGDLSVISSRVSVGGVACHRVFMKSTVRTPSRLRHQS
;
A
#
# COMPACT_ATOMS: atom_id res chain seq x y z
N MET A 1 -5.68 -7.86 -51.58
CA MET A 1 -6.80 -7.49 -50.70
C MET A 1 -7.68 -6.51 -51.45
N LYS A 2 -8.99 -6.71 -51.45
CA LYS A 2 -9.94 -5.76 -52.06
C LYS A 2 -10.01 -4.49 -51.20
N PRO A 3 -10.30 -3.31 -51.81
CA PRO A 3 -10.54 -2.09 -51.05
C PRO A 3 -11.63 -2.31 -50.00
N GLY A 4 -11.28 -2.10 -48.72
CA GLY A 4 -12.19 -2.29 -47.60
C GLY A 4 -12.03 -3.60 -46.81
N ASP A 5 -11.25 -4.57 -47.31
CA ASP A 5 -10.91 -5.79 -46.57
C ASP A 5 -10.13 -5.43 -45.30
N SER A 6 -10.54 -6.01 -44.17
CA SER A 6 -9.82 -5.85 -42.90
C SER A 6 -9.05 -7.11 -42.54
N PHE A 7 -7.79 -6.96 -42.11
CA PHE A 7 -6.99 -8.05 -41.56
C PHE A 7 -6.52 -7.73 -40.14
N LYS A 8 -6.26 -8.78 -39.36
CA LYS A 8 -5.78 -8.66 -37.98
C LYS A 8 -4.28 -8.90 -37.93
N TYR A 9 -3.55 -7.95 -37.38
CA TYR A 9 -2.10 -8.07 -37.18
C TYR A 9 -1.73 -7.57 -35.78
N LEU A 10 -1.00 -8.39 -35.02
CA LEU A 10 -0.62 -8.11 -33.62
C LEU A 10 -1.79 -7.65 -32.73
N GLY A 11 -2.98 -8.21 -32.97
CA GLY A 11 -4.18 -7.93 -32.17
C GLY A 11 -4.93 -6.64 -32.54
N VAL A 12 -4.41 -5.81 -33.45
CA VAL A 12 -5.12 -4.66 -34.01
C VAL A 12 -5.61 -4.97 -35.43
N TYR A 13 -6.66 -4.26 -35.86
CA TYR A 13 -7.23 -4.44 -37.19
C TYR A 13 -6.71 -3.35 -38.13
N PHE A 14 -6.33 -3.76 -39.33
CA PHE A 14 -5.93 -2.90 -40.43
C PHE A 14 -6.92 -3.07 -41.57
N ARG A 15 -7.11 -2.00 -42.33
CA ARG A 15 -7.75 -1.97 -43.63
C ARG A 15 -6.76 -1.48 -44.67
N THR A 16 -7.15 -1.52 -45.93
CA THR A 16 -6.33 -1.03 -47.05
C THR A 16 -5.97 0.46 -46.93
N ASP A 17 -6.75 1.25 -46.19
CA ASP A 17 -6.54 2.68 -45.87
C ASP A 17 -5.77 2.91 -44.55
N GLY A 18 -5.40 1.85 -43.83
CA GLY A 18 -4.53 1.91 -42.65
C GLY A 18 -5.15 1.31 -41.39
N LEU A 19 -4.71 1.81 -40.23
CA LEU A 19 -5.12 1.27 -38.94
C LEU A 19 -6.59 1.59 -38.63
N MET A 20 -7.39 0.56 -38.33
CA MET A 20 -8.78 0.73 -37.92
C MET A 20 -8.93 1.48 -36.60
N PHE A 21 -10.04 2.20 -36.47
CA PHE A 21 -10.41 2.85 -35.22
C PHE A 21 -10.69 1.80 -34.12
N PHE A 22 -9.95 1.90 -33.02
CA PHE A 22 -10.17 1.10 -31.82
C PHE A 22 -10.80 1.97 -30.73
N SER A 23 -11.96 1.56 -30.21
CA SER A 23 -12.64 2.24 -29.09
C SER A 23 -12.29 1.57 -27.76
N PRO A 24 -11.22 2.00 -27.06
CA PRO A 24 -10.83 1.39 -25.78
C PRO A 24 -11.89 1.59 -24.69
N VAL A 25 -12.72 2.64 -24.81
CA VAL A 25 -13.75 2.99 -23.84
C VAL A 25 -14.92 2.01 -23.89
N GLU A 26 -15.37 1.61 -25.08
CA GLU A 26 -16.42 0.60 -25.22
C GLU A 26 -15.93 -0.77 -24.75
N GLN A 27 -14.70 -1.13 -25.14
CA GLN A 27 -14.10 -2.39 -24.76
C GLN A 27 -14.00 -2.54 -23.24
N ILE A 28 -13.46 -1.52 -22.55
CA ILE A 28 -13.33 -1.56 -21.09
C ILE A 28 -14.71 -1.56 -20.42
N LYS A 29 -15.68 -0.79 -20.92
CA LYS A 29 -17.05 -0.79 -20.38
C LYS A 29 -17.67 -2.19 -20.45
N LYS A 30 -17.56 -2.87 -21.60
CA LYS A 30 -18.04 -4.25 -21.76
C LYS A 30 -17.40 -5.20 -20.75
N TRP A 31 -16.07 -5.13 -20.60
CA TRP A 31 -15.34 -5.95 -19.62
C TRP A 31 -15.71 -5.65 -18.17
N LEU A 32 -15.89 -4.38 -17.82
CA LEU A 32 -16.31 -3.96 -16.48
C LEU A 32 -17.73 -4.39 -16.15
N VAL A 33 -18.66 -4.40 -17.11
CA VAL A 33 -20.01 -4.93 -16.91
C VAL A 33 -19.97 -6.43 -16.63
N MET A 34 -19.19 -7.21 -17.38
CA MET A 34 -19.00 -8.64 -17.11
C MET A 34 -18.37 -8.87 -15.74
N LEU A 35 -17.33 -8.09 -15.42
CA LEU A 35 -16.68 -8.15 -14.12
C LEU A 35 -17.64 -7.79 -12.98
N ALA A 36 -18.54 -6.81 -13.15
CA ALA A 36 -19.56 -6.42 -12.18
C ALA A 36 -20.62 -7.50 -11.93
N LYS A 37 -20.89 -8.37 -12.90
CA LYS A 37 -21.88 -9.45 -12.75
C LYS A 37 -21.29 -10.72 -12.14
N ALA A 38 -19.99 -10.97 -12.29
CA ALA A 38 -19.36 -12.20 -11.81
C ALA A 38 -19.45 -12.36 -10.27
N PRO A 39 -19.66 -13.56 -9.71
CA PRO A 39 -19.74 -13.79 -8.26
C PRO A 39 -18.34 -13.81 -7.61
N LEU A 40 -17.59 -12.72 -7.74
CA LEU A 40 -16.20 -12.59 -7.30
C LEU A 40 -16.06 -11.69 -6.08
N LYS A 41 -15.15 -12.05 -5.16
CA LYS A 41 -14.77 -11.16 -4.06
C LYS A 41 -14.08 -9.88 -4.60
N PRO A 42 -14.16 -8.75 -3.89
CA PRO A 42 -13.55 -7.48 -4.31
C PRO A 42 -12.06 -7.59 -4.67
N GLN A 43 -11.27 -8.35 -3.90
CA GLN A 43 -9.86 -8.55 -4.20
C GLN A 43 -9.60 -9.35 -5.49
N GLN A 44 -10.44 -10.35 -5.79
CA GLN A 44 -10.36 -11.12 -7.03
C GLN A 44 -10.73 -10.24 -8.22
N ARG A 45 -11.77 -9.41 -8.10
CA ARG A 45 -12.13 -8.42 -9.13
C ARG A 45 -10.99 -7.45 -9.40
N LEU A 46 -10.41 -6.89 -8.34
CA LEU A 46 -9.30 -5.94 -8.45
C LEU A 46 -8.08 -6.58 -9.13
N PHE A 47 -7.75 -7.81 -8.75
CA PHE A 47 -6.68 -8.59 -9.36
C PHE A 47 -6.93 -8.83 -10.85
N LEU A 48 -8.11 -9.35 -11.23
CA LEU A 48 -8.46 -9.60 -12.64
C LEU A 48 -8.42 -8.33 -13.49
N LEU A 49 -8.95 -7.23 -12.95
CA LEU A 49 -8.92 -5.95 -13.63
C LEU A 49 -7.48 -5.50 -13.88
N ARG A 50 -6.65 -5.52 -12.84
CA ARG A 50 -5.28 -4.98 -12.88
C ARG A 50 -4.29 -5.85 -13.64
N GLU A 51 -4.33 -7.16 -13.47
CA GLU A 51 -3.31 -8.09 -14.00
C GLU A 51 -3.69 -8.68 -15.36
N HIS A 52 -4.98 -8.68 -15.74
CA HIS A 52 -5.43 -9.28 -17.00
C HIS A 52 -6.13 -8.30 -17.94
N LEU A 53 -7.16 -7.59 -17.46
CA LEU A 53 -7.99 -6.74 -18.33
C LEU A 53 -7.27 -5.46 -18.78
N LEU A 54 -6.69 -4.71 -17.84
CA LEU A 54 -6.00 -3.46 -18.17
C LEU A 54 -4.73 -3.69 -19.00
N PRO A 55 -3.86 -4.69 -18.72
CA PRO A 55 -2.70 -4.97 -19.57
C PRO A 55 -3.08 -5.32 -21.00
N LYS A 56 -4.14 -6.12 -21.19
CA LYS A 56 -4.69 -6.42 -22.53
C LYS A 56 -5.12 -5.15 -23.26
N LEU A 57 -5.79 -4.23 -22.57
CA LEU A 57 -6.20 -2.95 -23.16
C LEU A 57 -5.01 -2.04 -23.46
N LEU A 58 -4.02 -2.01 -22.58
CA LEU A 58 -2.80 -1.19 -22.75
C LEU A 58 -2.04 -1.62 -24.00
N HIS A 59 -1.85 -2.93 -24.21
CA HIS A 59 -1.18 -3.45 -25.40
C HIS A 59 -1.85 -2.95 -26.69
N LEU A 60 -3.17 -3.13 -26.80
CA LEU A 60 -3.95 -2.65 -27.95
C LEU A 60 -3.88 -1.13 -28.11
N SER A 61 -3.90 -0.40 -26.98
CA SER A 61 -3.90 1.07 -26.97
C SER A 61 -2.56 1.68 -27.35
N VAL A 62 -1.44 1.02 -27.05
CA VAL A 62 -0.10 1.45 -27.44
C VAL A 62 0.09 1.32 -28.96
N LEU A 63 -0.45 0.26 -29.56
CA LEU A 63 -0.41 0.02 -31.01
C LEU A 63 -1.39 0.92 -31.79
N SER A 64 -2.50 1.33 -31.18
CA SER A 64 -3.56 2.07 -31.86
C SER A 64 -3.34 3.59 -31.90
N ARG A 65 -3.96 4.30 -32.86
CA ARG A 65 -4.01 5.77 -32.86
C ARG A 65 -5.15 6.25 -31.96
N ILE A 66 -4.83 6.74 -30.76
CA ILE A 66 -5.83 7.14 -29.75
C ILE A 66 -5.57 8.56 -29.27
N ARG A 67 -6.64 9.36 -29.22
CA ARG A 67 -6.63 10.74 -28.69
C ARG A 67 -6.50 10.73 -27.17
N ILE A 68 -5.81 11.73 -26.62
CA ILE A 68 -5.56 11.86 -25.18
C ILE A 68 -6.84 11.93 -24.34
N GLY A 69 -7.89 12.60 -24.85
CA GLY A 69 -9.19 12.68 -24.20
C GLY A 69 -9.88 11.32 -24.03
N VAL A 70 -9.64 10.39 -24.96
CA VAL A 70 -10.14 9.01 -24.87
C VAL A 70 -9.42 8.25 -23.77
N LEU A 71 -8.10 8.41 -23.63
CA LEU A 71 -7.32 7.79 -22.55
C LEU A 71 -7.77 8.30 -21.17
N ASN A 72 -8.01 9.61 -21.04
CA ASN A 72 -8.59 10.20 -19.84
C ASN A 72 -9.97 9.62 -19.51
N LYS A 73 -10.79 9.34 -20.53
CA LYS A 73 -12.11 8.72 -20.36
C LYS A 73 -12.00 7.27 -19.87
N VAL A 74 -11.04 6.49 -20.37
CA VAL A 74 -10.74 5.14 -19.86
C VAL A 74 -10.37 5.19 -18.38
N ASP A 75 -9.41 6.04 -18.00
CA ASP A 75 -9.00 6.20 -16.60
C ASP A 75 -10.17 6.61 -15.69
N ARG A 76 -11.04 7.51 -16.16
CA ARG A 76 -12.24 7.94 -15.43
C ARG A 76 -13.23 6.79 -15.21
N VAL A 77 -13.50 6.00 -16.26
CA VAL A 77 -14.43 4.85 -16.18
C VAL A 77 -13.90 3.77 -15.23
N VAL A 78 -12.61 3.45 -15.32
CA VAL A 78 -11.96 2.48 -14.42
C VAL A 78 -12.00 2.95 -12.97
N ARG A 79 -11.64 4.22 -12.69
CA ARG A 79 -11.72 4.77 -11.34
C ARG A 79 -13.15 4.81 -10.80
N ALA A 80 -14.14 5.15 -11.63
CA ALA A 80 -15.55 5.13 -11.21
C ALA A 80 -16.02 3.73 -10.83
N PHE A 81 -15.64 2.71 -11.62
CA PHE A 81 -15.91 1.31 -11.30
C PHE A 81 -15.28 0.89 -9.97
N LEU A 82 -14.00 1.24 -9.76
CA LEU A 82 -13.27 0.90 -8.54
C LEU A 82 -13.82 1.61 -7.30
N ARG A 83 -14.19 2.89 -7.40
CA ARG A 83 -14.85 3.62 -6.30
C ARG A 83 -16.11 2.89 -5.84
N LYS A 84 -16.95 2.45 -6.79
CA LYS A 84 -18.17 1.69 -6.49
C LYS A 84 -17.88 0.32 -5.86
N HIS A 85 -17.00 -0.48 -6.45
CA HIS A 85 -16.80 -1.88 -6.02
C HIS A 85 -15.88 -2.04 -4.81
N LEU A 86 -15.06 -1.04 -4.50
CA LEU A 86 -14.24 -0.98 -3.28
C LEU A 86 -14.85 -0.05 -2.23
N ASP A 87 -16.06 0.48 -2.47
CA ASP A 87 -16.77 1.41 -1.57
C ASP A 87 -15.90 2.62 -1.15
N LEU A 88 -14.99 3.07 -2.02
CA LEU A 88 -14.08 4.17 -1.72
C LEU A 88 -14.84 5.51 -1.80
N PRO A 89 -14.51 6.48 -0.94
CA PRO A 89 -15.21 7.76 -0.94
C PRO A 89 -14.92 8.55 -2.23
N HIS A 90 -15.86 9.42 -2.61
CA HIS A 90 -15.77 10.23 -3.83
C HIS A 90 -14.56 11.19 -3.80
N ASP A 91 -14.15 11.64 -2.62
CA ASP A 91 -12.99 12.52 -2.38
C ASP A 91 -11.64 11.78 -2.46
N ALA A 92 -11.62 10.46 -2.69
CA ALA A 92 -10.38 9.71 -2.83
C ALA A 92 -9.55 10.22 -4.02
N VAL A 93 -8.31 10.62 -3.72
CA VAL A 93 -7.38 11.19 -4.70
C VAL A 93 -7.08 10.19 -5.80
N ASN A 94 -7.00 10.67 -7.04
CA ASN A 94 -6.73 9.82 -8.19
C ASN A 94 -5.37 9.10 -8.06
N ALA A 95 -4.41 9.71 -7.37
CA ALA A 95 -3.08 9.14 -7.14
C ALA A 95 -3.11 7.83 -6.35
N PHE A 96 -4.09 7.62 -5.45
CA PHE A 96 -4.21 6.35 -4.71
C PHE A 96 -4.45 5.15 -5.64
N PHE A 97 -5.23 5.35 -6.71
CA PHE A 97 -5.49 4.30 -7.69
C PHE A 97 -4.22 3.96 -8.47
N HIS A 98 -3.44 4.96 -8.86
CA HIS A 98 -2.36 4.81 -9.84
C HIS A 98 -0.95 4.61 -9.24
N ALA A 99 -0.72 5.06 -8.00
CA ALA A 99 0.54 4.86 -7.32
C ALA A 99 0.85 3.36 -7.13
N ALA A 100 2.12 3.00 -7.09
CA ALA A 100 2.56 1.60 -7.02
C ALA A 100 2.19 0.96 -5.66
N PHE A 101 2.23 -0.38 -5.60
CA PHE A 101 2.01 -1.11 -4.34
C PHE A 101 2.99 -0.71 -3.26
N ASN A 102 4.27 -0.57 -3.63
CA ASN A 102 5.33 -0.17 -2.73
C ASN A 102 5.11 1.24 -2.20
N ASP A 103 4.45 2.12 -2.96
CA ASP A 103 4.12 3.48 -2.52
C ASP A 103 2.80 3.53 -1.71
N GLY A 104 2.14 2.39 -1.51
CA GLY A 104 0.87 2.31 -0.79
C GLY A 104 -0.39 2.47 -1.65
N GLY A 105 -0.26 2.61 -2.97
CA GLY A 105 -1.40 2.67 -3.90
C GLY A 105 -1.98 1.31 -4.30
N LEU A 106 -2.88 1.33 -5.31
CA LEU A 106 -3.52 0.14 -5.91
C LEU A 106 -2.85 -0.35 -7.20
N ALA A 107 -1.86 0.38 -7.71
CA ALA A 107 -1.11 0.12 -8.94
C ALA A 107 -1.99 -0.13 -10.18
N ILE A 108 -3.08 0.63 -10.31
CA ILE A 108 -3.91 0.64 -11.51
C ILE A 108 -3.19 1.46 -12.58
N PRO A 109 -2.83 0.89 -13.74
CA PRO A 109 -2.16 1.66 -14.79
C PRO A 109 -3.01 2.85 -15.23
N SER A 110 -2.45 4.06 -15.16
CA SER A 110 -3.07 5.21 -15.83
C SER A 110 -2.78 5.14 -17.32
N PHE A 111 -3.82 5.03 -18.14
CA PHE A 111 -3.72 5.02 -19.59
C PHE A 111 -3.16 6.33 -20.10
N ARG A 112 -3.60 7.46 -19.52
CA ARG A 112 -3.09 8.78 -19.84
C ARG A 112 -1.58 8.92 -19.62
N ALA A 113 -1.04 8.28 -18.60
CA ALA A 113 0.38 8.37 -18.24
C ALA A 113 1.25 7.33 -18.96
N ASN A 114 0.83 6.06 -18.95
CA ASN A 114 1.64 4.95 -19.43
C ASN A 114 1.70 4.86 -20.96
N ILE A 115 0.63 5.19 -21.68
CA ILE A 115 0.62 5.04 -23.15
C ILE A 115 1.63 5.97 -23.84
N PRO A 116 1.69 7.28 -23.53
CA PRO A 116 2.74 8.14 -24.08
C PRO A 116 4.15 7.63 -23.76
N GLU A 117 4.41 7.22 -22.52
CA GLU A 117 5.71 6.67 -22.11
C GLU A 117 6.09 5.41 -22.90
N MET A 118 5.17 4.44 -23.01
CA MET A 118 5.40 3.21 -23.76
C MET A 118 5.58 3.46 -25.26
N ARG A 119 4.86 4.44 -25.82
CA ARG A 119 5.05 4.86 -27.22
C ARG A 119 6.41 5.50 -27.43
N LEU A 120 6.86 6.38 -26.53
CA LEU A 120 8.20 6.96 -26.61
C LEU A 120 9.29 5.90 -26.58
N LYS A 121 9.21 4.95 -25.63
CA LYS A 121 10.15 3.82 -25.55
C LYS A 121 10.17 3.03 -26.86
N ARG A 122 9.00 2.72 -27.43
CA ARG A 122 8.90 2.01 -28.71
C ARG A 122 9.51 2.80 -29.87
N LEU A 123 9.17 4.08 -30.01
CA LEU A 123 9.66 4.93 -31.11
C LEU A 123 11.18 5.15 -31.01
N ASN A 124 11.72 5.28 -29.80
CA ASN A 124 13.16 5.37 -29.59
C ASN A 124 13.87 4.06 -29.94
N ASN A 125 13.29 2.90 -29.60
CA ASN A 125 13.86 1.61 -29.99
C ASN A 125 13.85 1.41 -31.51
N VAL A 126 12.79 1.85 -32.18
CA VAL A 126 12.72 1.90 -33.65
C VAL A 126 13.83 2.81 -34.18
N LYS A 127 13.97 4.03 -33.64
CA LYS A 127 15.04 4.96 -34.04
C LYS A 127 16.42 4.30 -33.99
N LEU A 128 16.73 3.63 -32.87
CA LEU A 128 17.99 2.94 -32.68
C LEU A 128 18.20 1.78 -33.66
N ALA A 129 17.15 0.99 -33.93
CA ALA A 129 17.24 -0.13 -34.86
C ALA A 129 17.47 0.31 -36.32
N PHE A 130 16.94 1.47 -36.70
CA PHE A 130 17.10 2.03 -38.05
C PHE A 130 18.33 2.95 -38.19
N SER A 131 19.07 3.23 -37.12
CA SER A 131 20.29 4.06 -37.14
C SER A 131 21.41 3.54 -38.06
N SER A 132 21.42 2.24 -38.37
CA SER A 132 22.45 1.59 -39.22
C SER A 132 22.01 1.38 -40.67
N SER A 133 20.76 1.73 -41.00
CA SER A 133 20.18 1.53 -42.34
C SER A 133 20.05 2.85 -43.07
N VAL A 134 20.31 2.86 -44.39
CA VAL A 134 20.14 3.99 -45.33
C VAL A 134 18.64 4.33 -45.54
N MET A 135 17.82 4.22 -44.50
CA MET A 135 16.40 4.57 -44.52
C MET A 135 16.26 6.08 -44.48
N ILE A 136 16.38 6.67 -45.67
CA ILE A 136 15.79 7.89 -46.23
C ILE A 136 15.32 8.90 -45.18
N GLY A 137 15.90 10.11 -45.18
CA GLY A 137 15.62 11.21 -44.24
C GLY A 137 14.13 11.41 -43.88
N PHE A 138 13.22 11.15 -44.82
CA PHE A 138 11.77 11.12 -44.59
C PHE A 138 11.32 10.24 -43.41
N VAL A 139 11.84 9.03 -43.26
CA VAL A 139 11.47 8.12 -42.15
C VAL A 139 11.94 8.70 -40.81
N ASN A 140 13.13 9.29 -40.80
CA ASN A 140 13.65 9.98 -39.63
C ASN A 140 12.80 11.20 -39.29
N ASP A 141 12.41 12.03 -40.26
CA ASP A 141 11.58 13.21 -40.05
C ASP A 141 10.19 12.84 -39.48
N VAL A 142 9.57 11.80 -40.04
CA VAL A 142 8.30 11.26 -39.54
C VAL A 142 8.45 10.75 -38.11
N LEU A 143 9.53 10.03 -37.81
CA LEU A 143 9.81 9.50 -36.47
C LEU A 143 10.07 10.62 -35.46
N HIS A 144 10.86 11.62 -35.84
CA HIS A 144 11.14 12.82 -35.05
C HIS A 144 9.86 13.58 -34.71
N ASN A 145 8.99 13.82 -35.69
CA ASN A 145 7.69 14.45 -35.47
C ASN A 145 6.78 13.66 -34.52
N HIS A 146 6.76 12.32 -34.66
CA HIS A 146 5.99 11.46 -33.76
C HIS A 146 6.55 11.43 -32.34
N ILE A 147 7.87 11.44 -32.17
CA ILE A 147 8.52 11.52 -30.85
C ILE A 147 8.19 12.87 -30.21
N ALA A 148 8.41 13.99 -30.90
CA ALA A 148 8.14 15.34 -30.37
C ALA A 148 6.67 15.49 -29.94
N LYS A 149 5.72 15.04 -30.77
CA LYS A 149 4.29 15.05 -30.45
C LYS A 149 3.93 14.14 -29.28
N THR A 150 4.65 13.04 -29.08
CA THR A 150 4.40 12.13 -27.95
C THR A 150 5.03 12.66 -26.66
N MET A 151 6.17 13.35 -26.75
CA MET A 151 6.82 14.01 -25.61
C MET A 151 5.96 15.16 -25.08
N SER A 152 5.38 15.98 -25.95
CA SER A 152 4.54 17.12 -25.55
C SER A 152 3.28 16.71 -24.77
N ILE A 153 2.82 15.47 -24.95
CA ILE A 153 1.68 14.91 -24.20
C ILE A 153 2.09 14.03 -23.02
N ALA A 154 3.37 13.65 -22.88
CA ALA A 154 3.82 12.80 -21.78
C ALA A 154 3.74 13.55 -20.43
N LEU A 155 3.67 12.79 -19.33
CA LEU A 155 3.81 13.40 -18.01
C LEU A 155 5.28 13.76 -17.75
N PRO A 156 5.56 14.77 -16.92
CA PRO A 156 6.92 15.08 -16.50
C PRO A 156 7.48 13.93 -15.65
N GLY A 157 8.63 13.38 -16.07
CA GLY A 157 9.27 12.25 -15.42
C GLY A 157 8.54 10.93 -15.62
N SER A 158 8.92 9.90 -14.84
CA SER A 158 8.26 8.60 -14.93
C SER A 158 6.86 8.64 -14.29
N PRO A 159 5.85 7.97 -14.88
CA PRO A 159 4.51 7.88 -14.29
C PRO A 159 4.52 7.41 -12.82
N SER A 160 5.40 6.49 -12.44
CA SER A 160 5.51 6.00 -11.06
C SER A 160 5.89 7.12 -10.10
N THR A 161 6.91 7.92 -10.42
CA THR A 161 7.36 9.03 -9.57
C THR A 161 6.32 10.14 -9.48
N TYR A 162 5.64 10.45 -10.59
CA TYR A 162 4.53 11.40 -10.63
C TYR A 162 3.40 11.00 -9.67
N TRP A 163 2.90 9.76 -9.79
CA TRP A 163 1.79 9.29 -8.95
C TRP A 163 2.18 9.16 -7.48
N ARG A 164 3.42 8.76 -7.18
CA ARG A 164 3.94 8.76 -5.82
C ARG A 164 3.92 10.16 -5.21
N LYS A 165 4.50 11.16 -5.89
CA LYS A 165 4.51 12.55 -5.42
C LYS A 165 3.09 13.08 -5.20
N ALA A 166 2.18 12.83 -6.14
CA ALA A 166 0.78 13.23 -6.04
C ALA A 166 0.01 12.54 -4.92
N LEU A 167 0.38 11.30 -4.55
CA LEU A 167 -0.21 10.61 -3.41
C LEU A 167 0.28 11.22 -2.09
N LEU A 168 1.59 11.43 -1.96
CA LEU A 168 2.21 11.93 -0.74
C LEU A 168 1.88 13.41 -0.46
N SER A 169 1.56 14.20 -1.49
CA SER A 169 1.08 15.58 -1.31
C SER A 169 -0.36 15.66 -0.79
N SER A 170 -1.09 14.54 -0.75
CA SER A 170 -2.45 14.50 -0.24
C SER A 170 -2.48 14.26 1.28
N VAL A 171 -3.46 14.87 1.96
CA VAL A 171 -3.69 14.66 3.41
C VAL A 171 -3.90 13.18 3.76
N ASP A 172 -4.55 12.42 2.87
CA ASP A 172 -4.80 11.00 3.07
C ASP A 172 -3.57 10.12 2.84
N GLY A 173 -2.69 10.54 1.92
CA GLY A 173 -1.53 9.76 1.48
C GLY A 173 -0.21 10.09 2.20
N VAL A 174 -0.09 11.23 2.87
CA VAL A 174 1.17 11.65 3.53
C VAL A 174 1.70 10.62 4.53
N GLY A 175 0.82 9.92 5.26
CA GLY A 175 1.17 8.84 6.19
C GLY A 175 1.71 7.55 5.54
N LEU A 176 1.82 7.52 4.21
CA LEU A 176 2.45 6.45 3.42
C LEU A 176 3.85 6.85 2.92
N SER A 177 4.41 7.97 3.38
CA SER A 177 5.70 8.50 2.94
C SER A 177 6.86 7.52 3.03
N GLU A 178 6.86 6.63 4.02
CA GLU A 178 7.91 5.63 4.22
C GLU A 178 7.62 4.28 3.53
N ALA A 179 6.45 4.11 2.91
CA ALA A 179 6.03 2.84 2.34
C ALA A 179 7.01 2.29 1.30
N PHE A 180 7.56 3.17 0.45
CA PHE A 180 8.44 2.77 -0.65
C PHE A 180 9.76 2.17 -0.17
N LYS A 181 10.18 2.45 1.07
CA LYS A 181 11.44 1.97 1.65
C LYS A 181 11.41 0.49 2.00
N THR A 182 10.22 -0.12 2.15
CA THR A 182 10.06 -1.53 2.48
C THR A 182 9.19 -2.23 1.42
N PRO A 183 9.77 -2.65 0.29
CA PRO A 183 9.04 -3.32 -0.78
C PRO A 183 8.34 -4.60 -0.31
N GLY A 184 7.16 -4.88 -0.87
CA GLY A 184 6.43 -6.12 -0.62
C GLY A 184 5.61 -6.18 0.67
N GLN A 185 5.73 -5.21 1.58
CA GLN A 185 4.89 -5.14 2.79
C GLN A 185 3.38 -5.12 2.48
N PHE A 186 2.98 -4.55 1.34
CA PHE A 186 1.59 -4.50 0.90
C PHE A 186 1.20 -5.60 -0.11
N ASN A 187 1.98 -6.68 -0.23
CA ASN A 187 1.65 -7.80 -1.13
C ASN A 187 0.30 -8.44 -0.82
N TRP A 188 -0.16 -8.37 0.43
CA TRP A 188 -1.52 -8.77 0.81
C TRP A 188 -2.61 -8.04 0.01
N SER A 189 -2.36 -6.80 -0.44
CA SER A 189 -3.30 -6.02 -1.28
C SER A 189 -3.13 -6.27 -2.78
N ARG A 190 -2.09 -6.98 -3.18
CA ARG A 190 -1.78 -7.30 -4.58
C ARG A 190 -2.55 -8.53 -5.04
N GLY A 191 -2.43 -9.66 -4.35
CA GLY A 191 -2.95 -10.94 -4.83
C GLY A 191 -4.48 -11.07 -4.76
N ALA A 192 -5.01 -12.09 -5.44
CA ALA A 192 -6.41 -12.53 -5.31
C ALA A 192 -6.68 -13.31 -4.01
N ASN A 193 -5.85 -13.11 -2.99
CA ASN A 193 -5.80 -13.96 -1.80
C ASN A 193 -7.12 -13.97 -1.02
N LEU A 194 -7.50 -15.14 -0.49
CA LEU A 194 -8.79 -15.36 0.15
C LEU A 194 -8.73 -15.35 1.68
N PHE A 195 -7.56 -15.00 2.25
CA PHE A 195 -7.35 -15.04 3.70
C PHE A 195 -8.23 -14.06 4.49
N MET A 196 -8.85 -13.08 3.81
CA MET A 196 -9.80 -12.15 4.40
C MET A 196 -11.12 -12.11 3.60
N SER A 197 -12.21 -11.79 4.31
CA SER A 197 -13.50 -11.55 3.67
C SER A 197 -13.41 -10.34 2.74
N GLY A 198 -14.29 -10.27 1.72
CA GLY A 198 -14.32 -9.11 0.82
C GLY A 198 -14.59 -7.79 1.54
N ARG A 199 -15.39 -7.84 2.61
CA ARG A 199 -15.69 -6.70 3.47
C ARG A 199 -14.46 -6.24 4.26
N ASP A 200 -13.72 -7.18 4.85
CA ASP A 200 -12.48 -6.86 5.56
C ASP A 200 -11.42 -6.30 4.62
N PHE A 201 -11.31 -6.85 3.40
CA PHE A 201 -10.41 -6.33 2.37
C PHE A 201 -10.68 -4.86 2.04
N ILE A 202 -11.94 -4.52 1.79
CA ILE A 202 -12.35 -3.13 1.53
C ILE A 202 -12.00 -2.23 2.72
N LEU A 203 -12.30 -2.66 3.95
CA LEU A 203 -12.03 -1.87 5.14
C LEU A 203 -10.53 -1.71 5.43
N CYS A 204 -9.71 -2.72 5.15
CA CYS A 204 -8.25 -2.64 5.25
C CYS A 204 -7.68 -1.67 4.20
N LEU A 205 -8.21 -1.68 2.96
CA LEU A 205 -7.82 -0.69 1.93
C LEU A 205 -8.21 0.74 2.35
N LYS A 206 -9.43 0.91 2.88
CA LYS A 206 -9.87 2.19 3.44
C LYS A 206 -8.95 2.62 4.58
N LEU A 207 -8.62 1.73 5.52
CA LEU A 207 -7.72 2.03 6.63
C LEU A 207 -6.35 2.48 6.12
N LYS A 208 -5.74 1.72 5.20
CA LYS A 208 -4.43 2.04 4.60
C LYS A 208 -4.42 3.45 3.97
N TYR A 209 -5.48 3.81 3.26
CA TYR A 209 -5.65 5.14 2.65
C TYR A 209 -6.24 6.19 3.61
N ASN A 210 -6.46 5.87 4.89
CA ASN A 210 -7.13 6.70 5.90
C ASN A 210 -8.60 7.02 5.62
N ALA A 211 -9.25 6.26 4.75
CA ALA A 211 -10.65 6.38 4.34
C ALA A 211 -11.69 5.69 5.21
N LEU A 212 -11.33 5.31 6.43
CA LEU A 212 -12.34 4.88 7.39
C LEU A 212 -13.21 6.06 7.83
N PRO A 213 -14.53 5.86 8.03
CA PRO A 213 -15.39 6.90 8.59
C PRO A 213 -14.92 7.35 9.97
N SER A 214 -14.85 8.65 10.19
CA SER A 214 -14.63 9.29 11.48
C SER A 214 -15.29 10.68 11.43
N ARG A 215 -15.58 11.34 12.54
CA ARG A 215 -16.16 12.71 12.48
C ARG A 215 -15.26 13.66 11.71
N SER A 216 -13.94 13.60 11.91
CA SER A 216 -13.01 14.45 11.15
C SER A 216 -13.03 14.16 9.64
N ARG A 217 -13.20 12.90 9.22
CA ARG A 217 -13.30 12.55 7.79
C ARG A 217 -14.67 12.93 7.20
N CYS A 218 -15.76 12.58 7.88
CA CYS A 218 -17.12 12.82 7.42
C CYS A 218 -17.53 14.30 7.47
N GLY A 219 -16.89 15.10 8.34
CA GLY A 219 -17.06 16.55 8.45
C GLY A 219 -16.11 17.37 7.56
N ARG A 220 -15.42 16.76 6.59
CA ARG A 220 -14.60 17.50 5.62
C ARG A 220 -15.47 18.47 4.81
N GLY A 221 -14.98 19.70 4.64
CA GLY A 221 -15.71 20.76 3.93
C GLY A 221 -16.95 21.27 4.66
N ARG A 222 -17.16 20.90 5.93
CA ARG A 222 -18.31 21.33 6.75
C ARG A 222 -17.84 21.82 8.11
N ILE A 223 -18.58 22.78 8.67
CA ILE A 223 -18.41 23.26 10.04
C ILE A 223 -19.25 22.34 10.94
N THR A 224 -18.61 21.35 11.55
CA THR A 224 -19.27 20.33 12.40
C THR A 224 -18.37 19.96 13.56
N ASP A 225 -18.94 19.49 14.67
CA ASP A 225 -18.17 18.93 15.79
C ASP A 225 -17.26 17.77 15.33
N ARG A 226 -15.96 17.90 15.58
CA ARG A 226 -14.94 16.91 15.26
C ARG A 226 -14.40 16.21 16.50
N LEU A 227 -14.85 16.54 17.70
CA LEU A 227 -14.40 15.90 18.93
C LEU A 227 -14.80 14.43 18.95
N CYS A 228 -14.00 13.64 19.67
CA CYS A 228 -14.24 12.21 19.84
C CYS A 228 -15.61 11.95 20.48
N ARG A 229 -16.46 11.16 19.80
CA ARG A 229 -17.77 10.74 20.35
C ARG A 229 -17.67 9.87 21.60
N ALA A 230 -16.48 9.38 21.92
CA ALA A 230 -16.17 8.72 23.19
C ALA A 230 -15.89 9.70 24.34
N GLY A 231 -15.98 11.02 24.11
CA GLY A 231 -15.76 12.03 25.14
C GLY A 231 -14.29 12.33 25.43
N CYS A 232 -13.39 12.00 24.50
CA CYS A 232 -11.98 12.41 24.59
C CYS A 232 -11.81 13.86 24.14
N ALA A 233 -10.86 14.58 24.74
CA ALA A 233 -10.51 15.97 24.38
C ALA A 233 -9.73 16.10 23.05
N GLN A 234 -9.76 15.08 22.19
CA GLN A 234 -9.05 15.04 20.91
C GLN A 234 -10.05 14.94 19.76
N SER A 235 -9.65 15.41 18.58
CA SER A 235 -10.41 15.21 17.34
C SER A 235 -10.53 13.72 16.98
N GLU A 236 -11.71 13.30 16.55
CA GLU A 236 -12.02 11.95 16.11
C GLU A 236 -11.43 11.66 14.73
N THR A 237 -10.14 11.38 14.71
CA THR A 237 -9.41 10.90 13.54
C THR A 237 -9.26 9.38 13.58
N THR A 238 -8.97 8.76 12.43
CA THR A 238 -8.58 7.35 12.39
C THR A 238 -7.39 7.08 13.31
N GLY A 239 -6.38 7.95 13.31
CA GLY A 239 -5.24 7.89 14.22
C GLY A 239 -5.67 7.84 15.69
N HIS A 240 -6.51 8.79 16.13
CA HIS A 240 -7.05 8.81 17.50
C HIS A 240 -7.77 7.50 17.86
N ILE A 241 -8.70 7.05 17.02
CA ILE A 241 -9.49 5.83 17.23
C ILE A 241 -8.57 4.62 17.37
N LEU A 242 -7.53 4.53 16.53
CA LEU A 242 -6.67 3.36 16.44
C LEU A 242 -5.47 3.37 17.39
N GLN A 243 -5.13 4.50 18.00
CA GLN A 243 -3.91 4.65 18.80
C GLN A 243 -4.17 5.02 20.26
N VAL A 244 -5.14 5.90 20.52
CA VAL A 244 -5.27 6.56 21.83
C VAL A 244 -6.61 6.26 22.51
N CYS A 245 -7.71 6.30 21.75
CA CYS A 245 -9.07 6.33 22.31
C CYS A 245 -9.35 5.24 23.37
N PRO A 246 -9.72 5.56 24.62
CA PRO A 246 -9.97 4.55 25.67
C PRO A 246 -11.00 3.49 25.26
N ARG A 247 -12.00 3.88 24.47
CA ARG A 247 -13.04 2.98 23.92
C ARG A 247 -12.47 1.80 23.12
N THR A 248 -11.28 1.94 22.54
CA THR A 248 -10.65 0.88 21.73
C THR A 248 -9.47 0.20 22.42
N HIS A 249 -9.18 0.51 23.69
CA HIS A 249 -7.96 0.04 24.38
C HIS A 249 -7.78 -1.48 24.28
N GLY A 250 -8.77 -2.28 24.68
CA GLY A 250 -8.67 -3.74 24.62
C GLY A 250 -8.45 -4.29 23.21
N MET A 251 -9.01 -3.64 22.18
CA MET A 251 -8.75 -4.04 20.78
C MET A 251 -7.36 -3.63 20.30
N ARG A 252 -6.79 -2.53 20.82
CA ARG A 252 -5.41 -2.14 20.52
C ARG A 252 -4.42 -3.14 21.12
N VAL A 253 -4.66 -3.59 22.36
CA VAL A 253 -3.87 -4.64 23.00
C VAL A 253 -3.93 -5.92 22.16
N ARG A 254 -5.14 -6.41 21.83
CA ARG A 254 -5.30 -7.59 20.96
C ARG A 254 -4.62 -7.46 19.59
N ARG A 255 -4.58 -6.26 19.00
CA ARG A 255 -3.88 -6.02 17.72
C ARG A 255 -2.37 -6.14 17.89
N HIS A 256 -1.82 -5.61 18.97
CA HIS A 256 -0.39 -5.74 19.30
C HIS A 256 -0.04 -7.20 19.61
N ASP A 257 -0.83 -7.87 20.45
CA ASP A 257 -0.65 -9.30 20.75
C ASP A 257 -0.68 -10.16 19.48
N ALA A 258 -1.54 -9.83 18.51
CA ALA A 258 -1.67 -10.59 17.27
C ALA A 258 -0.40 -10.55 16.40
N ILE A 259 0.38 -9.47 16.44
CA ILE A 259 1.65 -9.37 15.71
C ILE A 259 2.79 -10.01 16.52
N VAL A 260 2.81 -9.83 17.84
CA VAL A 260 3.77 -10.48 18.75
C VAL A 260 3.63 -12.00 18.67
N ASN A 261 2.42 -12.54 18.86
CA ASN A 261 2.17 -13.98 18.78
C ASN A 261 2.42 -14.55 17.38
N TYR A 262 2.34 -13.75 16.31
CA TYR A 262 2.76 -14.19 14.97
C TYR A 262 4.28 -14.31 14.89
N ALA A 263 5.02 -13.33 15.39
CA ALA A 263 6.47 -13.37 15.45
C ALA A 263 6.98 -14.55 16.29
N ILE A 264 6.42 -14.77 17.49
CA ILE A 264 6.75 -15.89 18.39
C ILE A 264 6.63 -17.23 17.65
N ARG A 265 5.45 -17.54 17.09
CA ARG A 265 5.25 -18.81 16.36
C ARG A 265 6.22 -18.97 15.19
N GLY A 266 6.52 -17.89 14.47
CA GLY A 266 7.49 -17.93 13.38
C GLY A 266 8.90 -18.24 13.88
N LEU A 267 9.30 -17.67 15.02
CA LEU A 267 10.61 -17.89 15.64
C LEU A 267 10.74 -19.33 16.16
N GLU A 268 9.73 -19.83 16.88
CA GLU A 268 9.69 -21.22 17.36
C GLU A 268 9.79 -22.23 16.21
N GLN A 269 9.06 -22.02 15.11
CA GLN A 269 9.16 -22.84 13.89
C GLN A 269 10.55 -22.80 13.23
N ARG A 270 11.35 -21.78 13.52
CA ARG A 270 12.73 -21.64 13.03
C ARG A 270 13.76 -22.11 14.06
N GLY A 271 13.32 -22.74 15.14
CA GLY A 271 14.17 -23.33 16.18
C GLY A 271 14.73 -22.33 17.18
N PHE A 272 14.08 -21.18 17.37
CA PHE A 272 14.38 -20.29 18.48
C PHE A 272 13.61 -20.73 19.74
N VAL A 273 14.24 -20.61 20.90
CA VAL A 273 13.54 -20.67 22.19
C VAL A 273 13.08 -19.25 22.51
N VAL A 274 11.79 -19.07 22.81
CA VAL A 274 11.21 -17.74 22.99
C VAL A 274 10.66 -17.57 24.39
N ALA A 275 11.22 -16.62 25.14
CA ALA A 275 10.63 -16.13 26.38
C ALA A 275 9.68 -14.97 26.07
N LYS A 276 8.38 -15.17 26.29
CA LYS A 276 7.37 -14.12 26.10
C LYS A 276 7.30 -13.24 27.35
N GLU A 277 7.30 -11.92 27.15
CA GLU A 277 7.11 -10.93 28.20
C GLU A 277 8.06 -11.08 29.43
N PRO A 278 9.36 -11.37 29.25
CA PRO A 278 10.28 -11.55 30.37
C PRO A 278 10.47 -10.24 31.13
N ILE A 279 10.71 -10.34 32.43
CA ILE A 279 10.89 -9.20 33.32
C ILE A 279 12.34 -9.15 33.77
N PHE A 280 12.98 -8.00 33.56
CA PHE A 280 14.33 -7.71 34.01
C PHE A 280 14.32 -6.54 34.99
N ASN A 281 15.07 -6.67 36.07
CA ASN A 281 15.29 -5.58 37.01
C ASN A 281 16.61 -4.88 36.63
N THR A 282 16.56 -3.59 36.33
CA THR A 282 17.75 -2.77 36.06
C THR A 282 17.86 -1.64 37.07
N ALA A 283 18.98 -0.91 37.06
CA ALA A 283 19.16 0.27 37.89
C ALA A 283 18.09 1.36 37.63
N GLU A 284 17.58 1.43 36.39
CA GLU A 284 16.52 2.36 35.97
C GLU A 284 15.10 1.84 36.28
N GLY A 285 14.98 0.68 36.93
CA GLY A 285 13.72 0.05 37.28
C GLY A 285 13.40 -1.19 36.44
N ARG A 286 12.14 -1.59 36.47
CA ARG A 286 11.68 -2.83 35.82
C ARG A 286 11.49 -2.62 34.31
N LYS A 287 12.20 -3.39 33.49
CA LYS A 287 12.04 -3.44 32.04
C LYS A 287 11.38 -4.76 31.61
N LYS A 288 10.39 -4.66 30.72
CA LYS A 288 9.60 -5.80 30.22
C LYS A 288 9.46 -5.69 28.69
N PRO A 289 10.40 -6.22 27.89
CA PRO A 289 10.23 -6.34 26.45
C PRO A 289 9.13 -7.36 26.10
N ASP A 290 8.61 -7.33 24.88
CA ASP A 290 7.54 -8.25 24.46
C ASP A 290 8.00 -9.69 24.33
N LEU A 291 9.24 -9.91 23.88
CA LEU A 291 9.87 -11.23 23.86
C LEU A 291 11.40 -11.15 23.82
N VAL A 292 12.04 -12.22 24.28
CA VAL A 292 13.46 -12.52 24.04
C VAL A 292 13.54 -13.86 23.32
N ALA A 293 14.20 -13.88 22.17
CA ALA A 293 14.37 -15.09 21.35
C ALA A 293 15.84 -15.51 21.35
N THR A 294 16.12 -16.76 21.69
CA THR A 294 17.48 -17.31 21.78
C THR A 294 17.69 -18.45 20.80
N LYS A 295 18.88 -18.52 20.21
CA LYS A 295 19.29 -19.61 19.31
C LYS A 295 20.82 -19.70 19.26
N GLY A 296 21.37 -20.84 19.67
CA GLY A 296 22.82 -20.96 19.85
C GLY A 296 23.31 -19.92 20.86
N ASP A 297 24.40 -19.23 20.52
CA ASP A 297 25.03 -18.22 21.39
C ASP A 297 24.48 -16.79 21.18
N GLU A 298 23.33 -16.65 20.53
CA GLU A 298 22.68 -15.37 20.25
C GLU A 298 21.32 -15.24 20.95
N ALA A 299 21.05 -14.06 21.51
CA ALA A 299 19.72 -13.64 21.95
C ALA A 299 19.29 -12.32 21.32
N PHE A 300 17.99 -12.21 21.04
CA PHE A 300 17.38 -11.05 20.43
C PHE A 300 16.28 -10.52 21.34
N ILE A 301 16.44 -9.30 21.84
CA ILE A 301 15.40 -8.61 22.62
C ILE A 301 14.50 -7.91 21.62
N ILE A 302 13.22 -8.27 21.54
CA ILE A 302 12.30 -7.74 20.55
C ILE A 302 11.09 -7.13 21.24
N ASP A 303 10.85 -5.85 20.97
CA ASP A 303 9.66 -5.14 21.43
C ASP A 303 8.90 -4.58 20.22
N ALA A 304 7.61 -4.92 20.16
CA ALA A 304 6.71 -4.56 19.10
C ALA A 304 5.96 -3.27 19.43
N GLN A 305 5.77 -2.45 18.40
CA GLN A 305 4.99 -1.23 18.52
C GLN A 305 4.26 -0.91 17.22
N ILE A 306 3.06 -0.34 17.39
CA ILE A 306 2.26 0.21 16.30
C ILE A 306 2.07 1.69 16.63
N VAL A 307 2.69 2.59 15.86
CA VAL A 307 2.71 4.03 16.14
C VAL A 307 1.74 4.82 15.25
N SER A 308 1.60 6.12 15.55
CA SER A 308 0.93 7.09 14.68
C SER A 308 1.61 7.17 13.31
N ASP A 309 0.84 7.46 12.26
CA ASP A 309 1.39 7.75 10.92
C ASP A 309 2.01 9.16 10.81
N SER A 310 1.87 9.96 11.87
CA SER A 310 2.60 11.23 12.07
C SER A 310 3.96 11.06 12.76
N GLU A 311 4.22 9.90 13.37
CA GLU A 311 5.49 9.63 14.06
C GLU A 311 6.52 9.10 13.08
N PRO A 312 7.74 9.68 12.99
CA PRO A 312 8.80 9.14 12.16
C PRO A 312 9.20 7.72 12.59
N LEU A 313 9.06 6.76 11.69
CA LEU A 313 9.19 5.33 12.02
C LEU A 313 10.62 4.95 12.45
N ARG A 314 11.62 5.62 11.87
CA ARG A 314 13.03 5.49 12.27
C ARG A 314 13.28 5.92 13.72
N ARG A 315 12.68 7.04 14.13
CA ARG A 315 12.79 7.55 15.51
C ARG A 315 12.11 6.61 16.50
N ALA A 316 10.92 6.11 16.15
CA ALA A 316 10.20 5.13 16.97
C ALA A 316 10.99 3.83 17.15
N HIS A 317 11.58 3.29 16.07
CA HIS A 317 12.47 2.14 16.12
C HIS A 317 13.67 2.38 17.04
N ARG A 318 14.41 3.47 16.80
CA ARG A 318 15.63 3.78 17.57
C ARG A 318 15.36 3.89 19.08
N ARG A 319 14.29 4.58 19.49
CA ARG A 319 13.93 4.70 20.91
C ARG A 319 13.70 3.33 21.59
N LYS A 320 13.16 2.34 20.88
CA LYS A 320 12.96 1.00 21.45
C LYS A 320 14.27 0.22 21.55
N VAL A 321 15.15 0.34 20.55
CA VAL A 321 16.49 -0.26 20.59
C VAL A 321 17.30 0.33 21.74
N GLU A 322 17.34 1.66 21.86
CA GLU A 322 18.02 2.38 22.96
C GLU A 322 17.45 1.99 24.34
N LYS A 323 16.12 1.89 24.47
CA LYS A 323 15.44 1.55 25.74
C LYS A 323 15.91 0.23 26.35
N TYR A 324 16.25 -0.76 25.53
CA TYR A 324 16.64 -2.10 25.98
C TYR A 324 18.13 -2.40 25.76
N GLY A 325 18.95 -1.39 25.43
CA GLY A 325 20.38 -1.57 25.22
C GLY A 325 21.15 -2.00 26.48
N ASP A 326 20.72 -1.51 27.64
CA ASP A 326 21.29 -1.83 28.95
C ASP A 326 20.95 -3.26 29.44
N LEU A 327 20.01 -3.95 28.77
CA LEU A 327 19.67 -5.34 29.10
C LEU A 327 20.64 -6.37 28.54
N THR A 328 21.59 -5.96 27.70
CA THR A 328 22.52 -6.87 27.00
C THR A 328 23.28 -7.78 27.96
N SER A 329 23.94 -7.23 28.98
CA SER A 329 24.67 -8.03 29.98
C SER A 329 23.77 -8.93 30.82
N ILE A 330 22.58 -8.43 31.21
CA ILE A 330 21.63 -9.19 32.03
C ILE A 330 21.07 -10.38 31.26
N VAL A 331 20.67 -10.17 30.00
CA VAL A 331 20.15 -11.22 29.12
C VAL A 331 21.26 -12.22 28.78
N SER A 332 22.48 -11.76 28.54
CA SER A 332 23.64 -12.64 28.30
C SER A 332 23.85 -13.61 29.47
N ALA A 333 23.91 -13.09 30.69
CA ALA A 333 24.07 -13.91 31.90
C ALA A 333 22.87 -14.83 32.14
N GLN A 334 21.64 -14.33 32.00
CA GLN A 334 20.43 -15.09 32.31
C GLN A 334 20.16 -16.23 31.31
N PHE A 335 20.47 -16.02 30.02
CA PHE A 335 20.21 -17.00 28.97
C PHE A 335 21.46 -17.78 28.53
N GLY A 336 22.63 -17.48 29.10
CA GLY A 336 23.88 -18.17 28.80
C GLY A 336 24.36 -17.97 27.36
N VAL A 337 24.17 -16.76 26.80
CA VAL A 337 24.51 -16.43 25.40
C VAL A 337 25.65 -15.43 25.33
N LEU A 338 26.43 -15.46 24.25
CA LEU A 338 27.57 -14.56 24.04
C LEU A 338 27.16 -13.22 23.45
N THR A 339 26.15 -13.22 22.57
CA THR A 339 25.73 -12.03 21.81
C THR A 339 24.27 -11.71 22.11
N VAL A 340 23.99 -10.45 22.48
CA VAL A 340 22.62 -9.96 22.69
C VAL A 340 22.35 -8.74 21.83
N ILE A 341 21.30 -8.78 21.02
CA ILE A 341 20.96 -7.72 20.06
C ILE A 341 19.56 -7.18 20.37
N PRO A 342 19.45 -5.94 20.88
CA PRO A 342 18.17 -5.26 21.01
C PRO A 342 17.62 -4.82 19.65
N LEU A 343 16.38 -5.21 19.37
CA LEU A 343 15.67 -4.92 18.13
C LEU A 343 14.26 -4.42 18.44
N SER A 344 13.57 -3.92 17.41
CA SER A 344 12.16 -3.59 17.54
C SER A 344 11.37 -4.10 16.34
N LEU A 345 10.09 -4.37 16.55
CA LEU A 345 9.12 -4.68 15.52
C LEU A 345 8.18 -3.46 15.37
N THR A 346 8.54 -2.53 14.48
CA THR A 346 7.91 -1.21 14.41
C THR A 346 7.13 -1.00 13.11
N LEU A 347 5.83 -0.73 13.24
CA LEU A 347 4.96 -0.29 12.15
C LEU A 347 4.15 0.93 12.57
N ASN A 348 3.58 1.66 11.60
CA ASN A 348 2.46 2.56 11.89
C ASN A 348 1.11 1.83 11.79
N TRP A 349 0.03 2.47 12.23
CA TRP A 349 -1.30 1.89 12.18
C TRP A 349 -1.84 1.59 10.78
N ARG A 350 -1.24 2.15 9.71
CA ARG A 350 -1.55 1.82 8.30
C ARG A 350 -0.87 0.54 7.81
N GLY A 351 -0.05 -0.07 8.65
CA GLY A 351 0.75 -1.25 8.30
C GLY A 351 1.99 -0.92 7.48
N VAL A 352 2.51 0.31 7.55
CA VAL A 352 3.82 0.69 7.01
C VAL A 352 4.90 0.33 8.02
N TRP A 353 5.89 -0.44 7.59
CA TRP A 353 7.06 -0.80 8.37
C TRP A 353 8.07 0.34 8.48
N SER A 354 8.73 0.42 9.63
CA SER A 354 10.04 1.08 9.70
C SER A 354 11.05 0.29 8.86
N SER A 355 11.74 0.94 7.93
CA SER A 355 12.74 0.28 7.07
C SER A 355 13.82 -0.40 7.89
N ASP A 356 14.32 0.30 8.90
CA ASP A 356 15.45 -0.13 9.74
C ASP A 356 15.03 -1.34 10.60
N SER A 357 13.81 -1.32 11.15
CA SER A 357 13.22 -2.45 11.87
C SER A 357 13.02 -3.67 10.97
N ALA A 358 12.44 -3.49 9.78
CA ALA A 358 12.20 -4.60 8.85
C ALA A 358 13.52 -5.21 8.34
N GLN A 359 14.52 -4.37 8.05
CA GLN A 359 15.83 -4.79 7.57
C GLN A 359 16.56 -5.60 8.65
N THR A 360 16.70 -5.05 9.86
CA THR A 360 17.40 -5.73 10.96
C THR A 360 16.74 -7.06 11.35
N LEU A 361 15.41 -7.14 11.37
CA LEU A 361 14.69 -8.40 11.64
C LEU A 361 14.92 -9.46 10.54
N ILE A 362 15.10 -9.05 9.28
CA ILE A 362 15.38 -9.98 8.17
C ILE A 362 16.84 -10.43 8.17
N GLU A 363 17.77 -9.50 8.37
CA GLU A 363 19.22 -9.79 8.39
C GLU A 363 19.58 -10.79 9.50
N ASN A 364 18.96 -10.64 10.68
CA ASN A 364 19.10 -11.57 11.80
C ASN A 364 18.24 -12.85 11.66
N ARG A 365 17.63 -13.09 10.50
CA ARG A 365 16.83 -14.30 10.19
C ARG A 365 15.60 -14.50 11.11
N LEU A 366 15.16 -13.44 11.79
CA LEU A 366 14.01 -13.44 12.70
C LEU A 366 12.68 -13.36 11.95
N LEU A 367 12.67 -12.76 10.76
CA LEU A 367 11.54 -12.70 9.84
C LEU A 367 11.98 -12.98 8.40
N ARG A 368 11.08 -13.51 7.58
CA ARG A 368 11.25 -13.60 6.12
C ARG A 368 10.59 -12.40 5.44
N LYS A 369 10.97 -12.10 4.19
CA LYS A 369 10.30 -11.04 3.38
C LYS A 369 8.78 -11.22 3.29
N GLY A 370 8.29 -12.46 3.25
CA GLY A 370 6.85 -12.77 3.24
C GLY A 370 6.13 -12.38 4.54
N ASP A 371 6.82 -12.49 5.69
CA ASP A 371 6.26 -12.18 7.00
C ASP A 371 5.89 -10.70 7.14
N LEU A 372 6.65 -9.81 6.50
CA LEU A 372 6.36 -8.38 6.51
C LEU A 372 4.94 -8.08 6.01
N SER A 373 4.50 -8.80 4.97
CA SER A 373 3.16 -8.60 4.42
C SER A 373 2.06 -9.19 5.29
N VAL A 374 2.32 -10.34 5.90
CA VAL A 374 1.38 -10.97 6.84
C VAL A 374 1.19 -10.06 8.06
N ILE A 375 2.26 -9.56 8.67
CA ILE A 375 2.19 -8.66 9.82
C ILE A 375 1.50 -7.34 9.45
N SER A 376 1.83 -6.72 8.30
CA SER A 376 1.13 -5.51 7.80
C SER A 376 -0.39 -5.74 7.67
N SER A 377 -0.79 -6.92 7.17
CA SER A 377 -2.20 -7.29 7.07
C SER A 377 -2.86 -7.48 8.45
N ARG A 378 -2.15 -8.07 9.43
CA ARG A 378 -2.63 -8.23 10.81
C ARG A 378 -2.84 -6.90 11.51
N VAL A 379 -1.91 -5.95 11.32
CA VAL A 379 -2.07 -4.56 11.81
C VAL A 379 -3.34 -3.93 11.22
N SER A 380 -3.54 -4.08 9.91
CA SER A 380 -4.72 -3.54 9.22
C SER A 380 -6.03 -4.17 9.72
N VAL A 381 -6.09 -5.50 9.82
CA VAL A 381 -7.27 -6.23 10.31
C VAL A 381 -7.58 -5.86 11.77
N GLY A 382 -6.58 -5.83 12.64
CA GLY A 382 -6.76 -5.40 14.03
C GLY A 382 -7.17 -3.93 14.14
N GLY A 383 -6.69 -3.07 13.24
CA GLY A 383 -7.12 -1.67 13.14
C GLY A 383 -8.59 -1.55 12.73
N VAL A 384 -9.03 -2.31 11.72
CA VAL A 384 -10.45 -2.40 11.35
C VAL A 384 -11.30 -2.90 12.53
N ALA A 385 -10.80 -3.86 13.30
CA ALA A 385 -11.50 -4.34 14.49
C ALA A 385 -11.61 -3.27 15.59
N CYS A 386 -10.55 -2.47 15.83
CA CYS A 386 -10.61 -1.30 16.71
C CYS A 386 -11.69 -0.30 16.24
N HIS A 387 -11.71 -0.01 14.94
CA HIS A 387 -12.70 0.90 14.34
C HIS A 387 -14.13 0.39 14.49
N ARG A 388 -14.37 -0.91 14.26
CA ARG A 388 -15.69 -1.54 14.47
C ARG A 388 -16.16 -1.41 15.92
N VAL A 389 -15.29 -1.70 16.88
CA VAL A 389 -15.62 -1.56 18.31
C VAL A 389 -15.92 -0.10 18.64
N PHE A 390 -15.14 0.84 18.12
CA PHE A 390 -15.39 2.27 18.32
C PHE A 390 -16.78 2.70 17.81
N MET A 391 -17.17 2.21 16.62
CA MET A 391 -18.43 2.56 15.98
C MET A 391 -19.65 1.91 16.63
N LYS A 392 -19.50 0.68 17.17
CA LYS A 392 -20.60 -0.04 17.83
C LYS A 392 -20.76 0.30 19.31
N SER A 393 -19.66 0.65 19.98
CA SER A 393 -19.67 0.89 21.42
C SER A 393 -20.25 2.26 21.76
N THR A 394 -21.03 2.30 22.84
CA THR A 394 -21.57 3.53 23.45
C THR A 394 -20.72 4.02 24.63
N VAL A 395 -19.72 3.25 25.06
CA VAL A 395 -18.87 3.54 26.23
C VAL A 395 -18.21 4.90 26.11
N ARG A 396 -18.41 5.78 27.10
CA ARG A 396 -17.77 7.10 27.15
C ARG A 396 -16.58 7.08 28.12
N THR A 397 -15.63 7.94 27.86
CA THR A 397 -14.47 8.16 28.72
C THR A 397 -14.96 8.67 30.08
N PRO A 398 -14.52 8.09 31.22
CA PRO A 398 -14.83 8.62 32.54
C PRO A 398 -14.42 10.09 32.63
N SER A 399 -15.24 10.91 33.31
CA SER A 399 -15.02 12.37 33.45
C SER A 399 -13.62 12.74 33.96
N ARG A 400 -12.99 11.87 34.75
CA ARG A 400 -11.65 12.08 35.36
C ARG A 400 -10.47 12.08 34.39
N LEU A 401 -10.60 11.53 33.17
CA LEU A 401 -9.52 11.49 32.17
C LEU A 401 -9.57 12.64 31.14
N ARG A 402 -10.44 13.64 31.35
CA ARG A 402 -10.58 14.78 30.44
C ARG A 402 -9.45 15.82 30.54
N HIS A 403 -8.63 15.78 31.58
CA HIS A 403 -7.67 16.83 31.94
C HIS A 403 -6.18 16.46 31.85
N GLN A 404 -5.83 15.29 31.32
CA GLN A 404 -4.41 14.92 31.12
C GLN A 404 -4.15 14.72 29.64
N SER A 405 -3.73 15.82 29.00
CA SER A 405 -3.23 15.91 27.63
C SER A 405 -1.71 15.89 27.61
#